data_AF-Q01AD7-F1
#
_entry.id   AF-Q01AD7-F1
#
_cell.length_a   1.000
_cell.length_b   1.000
_cell.length_c   1.000
_cell.angle_alpha   90.00
_cell.angle_beta   90.00
_cell.angle_gamma   90.00
#
_symmetry.space_group_name_H-M   'P 1'
#
loop_
_entity.id
_entity.type
_entity.pdbx_description
1 polymer ?
#
loop_
_entity_poly.entity_id
_entity_poly.type
_entity_poly.pdbx_seq_one_letter_code
_entity_poly.pdbx_strand_id
1 'polypeptide(L)'
;MRLRIKPRLQQEKWSLYWKTSMATRTFALDEFDLDVDELKMTARELKAMVMERVGLPSVDTLHRLEEFVEPWELIMYNGRELEDKKTLAASGVPSEDGAYIIVVRKQLIAEGWKLNFDDDEDSDTEEDDF
;
A
#
# COMPACT_ATOMS: atom_id res chain seq x y z
N MET A 1 -9.84 -1.22 -24.40
CA MET A 1 -8.39 -1.14 -24.68
C MET A 1 -7.64 -2.25 -23.95
N ARG A 2 -6.47 -2.65 -24.46
CA ARG A 2 -5.54 -3.57 -23.78
C ARG A 2 -4.47 -2.79 -23.02
N LEU A 3 -4.51 -2.89 -21.70
CA LEU A 3 -3.51 -2.29 -20.80
C LEU A 3 -2.38 -3.25 -20.51
N ARG A 4 -1.16 -2.72 -20.38
CA ARG A 4 -0.02 -3.48 -19.86
C ARG A 4 0.24 -3.11 -18.40
N ILE A 5 -0.04 -4.04 -17.50
CA ILE A 5 0.07 -3.85 -16.07
C ILE A 5 1.48 -4.22 -15.60
N LYS A 6 2.07 -3.32 -14.82
CA LYS A 6 3.35 -3.50 -14.14
C LYS A 6 3.13 -3.51 -12.63
N PRO A 7 2.76 -4.66 -12.05
CA PRO A 7 2.55 -4.77 -10.61
C PRO A 7 3.88 -4.64 -9.86
N ARG A 8 3.85 -3.95 -8.73
CA ARG A 8 4.99 -3.71 -7.84
C ARG A 8 4.58 -3.99 -6.40
N LEU A 9 5.44 -4.68 -5.66
CA LEU A 9 5.28 -4.86 -4.22
C LEU A 9 6.32 -4.01 -3.50
N GLN A 10 5.88 -3.00 -2.75
CA GLN A 10 6.71 -2.14 -1.93
C GLN A 10 6.67 -2.62 -0.48
N GLN A 11 7.78 -3.15 0.01
CA GLN A 11 7.93 -3.52 1.40
C GLN A 11 8.57 -2.37 2.18
N GLU A 12 7.88 -1.94 3.23
CA GLU A 12 8.35 -0.90 4.15
C GLU A 12 8.68 -1.53 5.49
N LYS A 13 9.93 -1.42 5.91
CA LYS A 13 10.38 -1.83 7.24
C LYS A 13 9.94 -0.77 8.23
N TRP A 14 8.85 -1.01 8.93
CA TRP A 14 8.20 -0.03 9.80
C TRP A 14 8.67 -0.19 11.25
N SER A 15 9.29 0.85 11.81
CA SER A 15 9.72 0.84 13.21
C SER A 15 8.50 0.99 14.13
N LEU A 16 8.28 0.01 15.01
CA LEU A 16 7.25 0.12 16.05
C LEU A 16 7.60 1.12 17.16
N TYR A 17 8.88 1.47 17.29
CA TYR A 17 9.37 2.45 18.25
C TYR A 17 9.29 3.87 17.68
N TRP A 18 9.90 4.11 16.51
CA TRP A 18 9.94 5.44 15.89
C TRP A 18 8.70 5.80 15.07
N LYS A 19 7.81 4.83 14.84
CA LYS A 19 6.58 5.01 14.06
C LYS A 19 6.83 5.57 12.66
N THR A 20 7.88 5.06 12.01
CA THR A 20 8.30 5.52 10.68
C THR A 20 8.95 4.40 9.87
N SER A 21 9.01 4.58 8.55
CA SER A 21 9.68 3.65 7.65
C SER A 21 11.20 3.81 7.76
N MET A 22 11.89 2.73 8.12
CA MET A 22 13.35 2.66 8.26
C MET A 22 14.04 2.32 6.93
N ALA A 23 13.34 1.57 6.07
CA ALA A 23 13.84 1.17 4.77
C ALA A 23 12.69 0.75 3.87
N THR A 24 12.82 1.06 2.58
CA THR A 24 11.84 0.66 1.56
C THR A 24 12.53 -0.20 0.52
N ARG A 25 11.92 -1.34 0.18
CA ARG A 25 12.37 -2.22 -0.91
C ARG A 25 11.20 -2.51 -1.84
N THR A 26 11.41 -2.28 -3.13
CA THR A 26 10.39 -2.51 -4.15
C THR A 26 10.75 -3.69 -5.03
N PHE A 27 9.81 -4.62 -5.19
CA PHE A 27 9.92 -5.78 -6.06
C PHE A 27 9.09 -5.58 -7.31
N ALA A 28 9.69 -5.84 -8.47
CA ALA A 28 8.95 -5.95 -9.72
C ALA A 28 8.32 -7.35 -9.79
N LEU A 29 7.00 -7.40 -9.85
CA LEU A 29 6.26 -8.64 -10.09
C LEU A 29 6.05 -8.84 -11.60
N ASP A 30 5.61 -10.04 -11.98
CA ASP A 30 5.39 -10.40 -13.37
C ASP A 30 4.38 -9.47 -14.05
N GLU A 31 4.77 -8.94 -15.20
CA GLU A 31 3.92 -8.07 -16.01
C GLU A 31 2.89 -8.89 -16.77
N PHE A 32 1.68 -8.34 -16.93
CA PHE A 32 0.62 -8.99 -17.68
C PHE A 32 -0.29 -7.95 -18.33
N ASP A 33 -1.07 -8.40 -19.31
CA ASP A 33 -2.01 -7.54 -20.01
C ASP A 33 -3.44 -7.77 -19.50
N LEU A 34 -4.24 -6.71 -19.50
CA LEU A 34 -5.67 -6.73 -19.16
C LEU A 34 -6.48 -5.98 -20.21
N ASP A 35 -7.56 -6.61 -20.65
CA ASP A 35 -8.58 -5.95 -21.48
C ASP A 35 -9.60 -5.25 -20.59
N VAL A 36 -9.73 -3.94 -20.74
CA VAL A 36 -10.62 -3.10 -19.92
C VAL A 36 -11.40 -2.09 -20.77
N ASP A 37 -12.56 -1.68 -20.28
CA ASP A 37 -13.35 -0.56 -20.80
C ASP A 37 -12.98 0.70 -20.02
N GLU A 38 -12.21 1.60 -20.64
CA GLU A 38 -11.66 2.80 -20.01
C GLU A 38 -12.70 3.84 -19.58
N LEU A 39 -13.89 3.79 -20.19
CA LEU A 39 -14.97 4.72 -19.91
C LEU A 39 -15.77 4.29 -18.67
N LYS A 40 -15.75 3.00 -18.34
CA LYS A 40 -16.48 2.44 -17.19
C LYS A 40 -15.57 2.10 -16.02
N MET A 41 -14.39 1.53 -16.30
CA MET A 41 -13.47 1.05 -15.28
C MET A 41 -12.91 2.20 -14.47
N THR A 42 -13.06 2.14 -13.16
CA THR A 42 -12.42 3.06 -12.22
C THR A 42 -11.02 2.59 -11.83
N ALA A 43 -10.18 3.53 -11.40
CA ALA A 43 -8.85 3.21 -10.90
C ALA A 43 -8.92 2.24 -9.70
N ARG A 44 -9.92 2.38 -8.83
CA ARG A 44 -10.16 1.46 -7.70
C ARG A 44 -10.48 0.04 -8.13
N GLU A 45 -11.38 -0.14 -9.11
CA GLU A 45 -11.74 -1.46 -9.62
C GLU A 45 -10.55 -2.13 -10.32
N LEU A 46 -9.75 -1.36 -11.05
CA LEU A 46 -8.53 -1.87 -11.67
C LEU A 46 -7.52 -2.35 -10.62
N LYS A 47 -7.32 -1.61 -9.51
CA LYS A 47 -6.45 -2.06 -8.41
C LYS A 47 -6.92 -3.40 -7.83
N ALA A 48 -8.21 -3.53 -7.55
CA ALA A 48 -8.79 -4.77 -7.01
C ALA A 48 -8.56 -5.97 -7.95
N MET A 49 -8.81 -5.79 -9.25
CA MET A 49 -8.58 -6.81 -10.27
C MET A 49 -7.10 -7.22 -10.35
N VAL A 50 -6.18 -6.25 -10.27
CA VAL A 50 -4.75 -6.52 -10.27
C VAL A 50 -4.31 -7.29 -9.03
N MET A 51 -4.83 -6.95 -7.84
CA MET A 51 -4.50 -7.70 -6.62
C MET A 51 -4.98 -9.14 -6.67
N GLU A 52 -6.22 -9.36 -7.11
CA GLU A 52 -6.78 -10.71 -7.30
C GLU A 52 -5.92 -11.51 -8.28
N ARG A 53 -5.53 -10.91 -9.40
CA ARG A 53 -4.72 -11.57 -10.44
C ARG A 53 -3.31 -11.94 -9.97
N VAL A 54 -2.72 -11.12 -9.09
CA VAL A 54 -1.40 -11.33 -8.48
C VAL A 54 -1.48 -12.30 -7.28
N GLY A 55 -2.68 -12.52 -6.73
CA GLY A 55 -2.90 -13.40 -5.57
C GLY A 55 -2.64 -12.72 -4.22
N LEU A 56 -2.84 -11.40 -4.14
CA LEU A 56 -2.71 -10.62 -2.90
C LEU A 56 -4.08 -10.36 -2.27
N PRO A 57 -4.18 -10.34 -0.93
CA PRO A 57 -5.45 -10.15 -0.25
C PRO A 57 -5.97 -8.71 -0.39
N SER A 58 -7.30 -8.52 -0.32
CA SER A 58 -7.94 -7.20 -0.36
C SER A 58 -7.40 -6.27 0.73
N VAL A 59 -7.34 -4.96 0.44
CA VAL A 59 -6.97 -3.91 1.40
C VAL A 59 -7.82 -3.95 2.68
N ASP A 60 -9.08 -4.35 2.59
CA ASP A 60 -10.02 -4.38 3.70
C ASP A 60 -9.67 -5.44 4.75
N THR A 61 -8.81 -6.40 4.37
CA THR A 61 -8.34 -7.48 5.25
C THR A 61 -6.99 -7.14 5.91
N LEU A 62 -6.37 -6.02 5.53
CA LEU A 62 -5.06 -5.65 6.05
C LEU A 62 -5.16 -4.93 7.38
N HIS A 63 -4.28 -5.33 8.30
CA HIS A 63 -4.06 -4.60 9.54
C HIS A 63 -3.14 -3.40 9.32
N ARG A 64 -3.52 -2.27 9.89
CA ARG A 64 -2.76 -1.02 9.86
C ARG A 64 -1.95 -0.89 11.14
N LEU A 65 -0.64 -0.64 11.00
CA LEU A 65 0.22 -0.31 12.13
C LEU A 65 -0.07 1.11 12.61
N GLU A 66 0.15 1.34 13.89
CA GLU A 66 0.00 2.64 14.53
C GLU A 66 0.78 3.72 13.78
N GLU A 67 0.13 4.87 13.55
CA GLU A 67 0.63 6.05 12.81
C GLU A 67 0.94 5.86 11.31
N PHE A 68 0.76 4.67 10.75
CA PHE A 68 0.80 4.51 9.29
C PHE A 68 -0.48 5.08 8.66
N VAL A 69 -0.39 6.21 7.96
CA VAL A 69 -1.54 6.92 7.35
C VAL A 69 -1.61 6.82 5.83
N GLU A 70 -0.56 6.29 5.18
CA GLU A 70 -0.50 6.21 3.72
C GLU A 70 -1.48 5.20 3.12
N PRO A 71 -1.90 5.36 1.85
CA PRO A 71 -2.74 4.36 1.17
C PRO A 71 -1.97 3.06 0.97
N TRP A 72 -2.68 1.92 1.08
CA TRP A 72 -2.11 0.59 0.86
C TRP A 72 -1.72 0.34 -0.60
N GLU A 73 -2.39 1.02 -1.52
CA GLU A 73 -2.22 0.80 -2.95
C GLU A 73 -2.20 2.11 -3.71
N LEU A 74 -1.27 2.21 -4.63
CA LEU A 74 -1.16 3.30 -5.58
C LEU A 74 -1.33 2.76 -6.99
N ILE A 75 -1.87 3.58 -7.87
CA ILE A 75 -1.95 3.27 -9.29
C ILE A 75 -1.50 4.49 -10.07
N MET A 76 -0.59 4.29 -11.02
CA MET A 76 0.07 5.37 -11.73
C MET A 76 0.06 5.15 -13.24
N TYR A 77 -0.16 6.26 -13.95
CA TYR A 77 -0.01 6.35 -15.39
C TYR A 77 0.91 7.54 -15.71
N ASN A 78 1.97 7.29 -16.49
CA ASN A 78 2.90 8.33 -16.93
C ASN A 78 3.42 9.24 -15.78
N GLY A 79 3.77 8.63 -14.65
CA GLY A 79 4.27 9.33 -13.47
C GLY A 79 3.21 10.08 -12.65
N ARG A 80 1.93 9.98 -12.99
CA ARG A 80 0.81 10.58 -12.24
C ARG A 80 -0.01 9.50 -11.56
N GLU A 81 -0.32 9.72 -10.28
CA GLU A 81 -1.25 8.88 -9.55
C GLU A 81 -2.68 9.09 -10.11
N LEU A 82 -3.41 7.99 -10.32
CA LEU A 82 -4.80 8.03 -10.75
C LEU A 82 -5.71 8.07 -9.53
N GLU A 83 -6.76 8.89 -9.60
CA GLU A 83 -7.73 9.02 -8.53
C GLU A 83 -8.72 7.85 -8.53
N ASP A 84 -8.89 7.20 -7.38
CA ASP A 84 -9.69 5.97 -7.21
C ASP A 84 -11.10 6.01 -7.80
N LYS A 85 -11.78 7.16 -7.70
CA LYS A 85 -13.18 7.33 -8.13
C LYS A 85 -13.33 7.73 -9.59
N LYS A 86 -12.24 8.14 -10.25
CA LYS A 86 -12.28 8.52 -11.66
C LYS A 86 -12.14 7.29 -12.54
N THR A 87 -12.79 7.36 -13.69
CA THR A 87 -12.58 6.37 -14.76
C THR A 87 -11.18 6.54 -15.35
N LEU A 88 -10.67 5.50 -16.00
CA LEU A 88 -9.35 5.55 -16.62
C LEU A 88 -9.27 6.67 -17.68
N ALA A 89 -10.32 6.80 -18.50
CA ALA A 89 -10.42 7.87 -19.49
C ALA A 89 -10.44 9.27 -18.84
N ALA A 90 -11.22 9.47 -17.76
CA ALA A 90 -11.25 10.75 -17.04
C ALA A 90 -9.93 11.08 -16.33
N SER A 91 -9.10 10.06 -16.09
CA SER A 91 -7.75 10.19 -15.52
C SER A 91 -6.68 10.43 -16.60
N GLY A 92 -7.07 10.50 -17.88
CA GLY A 92 -6.16 10.77 -19.00
C GLY A 92 -5.42 9.54 -19.52
N VAL A 93 -5.87 8.32 -19.19
CA VAL A 93 -5.38 7.09 -19.83
C VAL A 93 -5.98 7.04 -21.25
N PRO A 94 -5.14 6.92 -22.30
CA PRO A 94 -5.62 6.92 -23.68
C PRO A 94 -6.39 5.63 -23.97
N SER A 95 -7.38 5.70 -24.86
CA SER A 95 -8.14 4.54 -25.36
C SER A 95 -7.33 3.61 -26.27
N GLU A 96 -6.07 3.96 -26.58
CA GLU A 96 -5.18 3.16 -27.41
C GLU A 96 -4.62 1.96 -26.64
N ASP A 97 -4.36 0.87 -27.36
CA ASP A 97 -3.76 -0.32 -26.78
C ASP A 97 -2.29 -0.09 -26.40
N GLY A 98 -1.84 -0.77 -25.34
CA GLY A 98 -0.45 -0.80 -24.92
C GLY A 98 -0.06 0.27 -23.89
N ALA A 99 -1.03 1.01 -23.34
CA ALA A 99 -0.76 1.93 -22.23
C ALA A 99 -0.21 1.18 -21.00
N TYR A 100 0.87 1.70 -20.42
CA TYR A 100 1.52 1.13 -19.25
C TYR A 100 0.94 1.69 -17.96
N ILE A 101 0.38 0.80 -17.13
CA ILE A 101 -0.11 1.15 -15.80
C ILE A 101 0.76 0.48 -14.75
N ILE A 102 1.25 1.27 -13.80
CA ILE A 102 1.98 0.76 -12.64
C ILE A 102 1.00 0.66 -11.49
N VAL A 103 0.91 -0.51 -10.87
CA VAL A 103 0.12 -0.71 -9.65
C VAL A 103 1.09 -1.09 -8.54
N VAL A 104 1.12 -0.32 -7.47
CA VAL A 104 2.00 -0.53 -6.32
C VAL A 104 1.15 -0.99 -5.14
N ARG A 105 1.47 -2.15 -4.59
CA ARG A 105 0.95 -2.62 -3.30
C ARG A 105 2.00 -2.39 -2.22
N LYS A 106 1.63 -1.70 -1.14
CA LYS A 106 2.47 -1.56 0.05
C LYS A 106 2.25 -2.71 1.03
N GLN A 107 3.33 -3.13 1.66
CA GLN A 107 3.34 -4.14 2.71
C GLN A 107 4.25 -3.67 3.83
N LEU A 108 3.71 -3.59 5.04
CA LEU A 108 4.50 -3.25 6.22
C LEU A 108 5.16 -4.50 6.80
N ILE A 109 6.46 -4.39 7.06
CA ILE A 109 7.24 -5.36 7.82
C ILE A 109 7.56 -4.70 9.16
N ALA A 110 6.83 -5.09 10.20
CA ALA A 110 7.03 -4.53 11.53
C ALA A 110 8.44 -4.88 12.05
N GLU A 111 9.15 -3.87 12.53
CA GLU A 111 10.45 -3.99 13.18
C GLU A 111 10.41 -3.47 14.61
N GLY A 112 10.98 -4.26 15.52
CA GLY A 112 11.22 -3.89 16.90
C GLY A 112 10.12 -4.37 17.82
N TRP A 113 10.19 -3.91 19.06
CA TRP A 113 9.25 -4.23 20.11
C TRP A 113 8.54 -2.94 20.53
N LYS A 114 7.21 -2.98 20.63
CA LYS A 114 6.48 -1.93 21.35
C LYS A 114 6.68 -2.23 22.84
N LEU A 115 7.35 -1.32 23.55
CA LEU A 115 7.38 -1.37 25.01
C LEU A 115 5.99 -0.98 25.50
N ASN A 116 5.28 -1.94 26.09
CA ASN A 116 4.11 -1.62 26.89
C ASN A 116 4.63 -1.19 28.25
N PHE A 117 4.60 0.11 28.49
CA PHE A 117 4.58 0.60 29.86
C PHE A 117 3.13 0.47 30.28
N ASP A 118 2.77 -0.67 30.87
CA ASP A 118 1.63 -0.62 31.78
C ASP A 118 2.04 0.42 32.83
N ASP A 119 1.15 1.37 33.12
CA ASP A 119 1.28 2.26 34.27
C ASP A 119 1.27 1.34 35.51
N ASP A 120 2.42 0.72 35.82
CA ASP A 120 2.74 0.26 37.16
C ASP A 120 2.96 1.54 37.98
N GLU A 121 1.85 2.24 38.26
CA GLU A 121 1.65 2.85 39.57
C GLU A 121 1.88 1.73 40.60
N ASP A 122 3.13 1.52 41.00
CA ASP A 122 3.53 1.07 42.34
C ASP A 122 5.04 0.76 42.37
N SER A 123 5.81 1.77 42.79
CA SER A 123 6.87 1.53 43.76
C SER A 123 7.05 2.81 44.54
N ASP A 124 6.19 2.99 45.56
CA ASP A 124 6.50 3.83 46.71
C ASP A 124 7.90 3.42 47.22
N THR A 125 8.91 4.20 46.91
CA THR A 125 10.15 4.17 47.68
C THR A 125 9.84 4.85 49.00
N GLU A 126 9.25 4.12 49.95
CA GLU A 126 9.36 4.48 51.35
C GLU A 126 10.87 4.57 51.66
N GLU A 127 11.36 5.80 51.81
CA GLU A 127 12.67 6.09 52.37
C GLU A 127 12.67 5.63 53.82
N ASP A 128 13.04 4.36 54.05
CA ASP A 128 13.40 3.86 55.37
C ASP A 128 14.78 3.19 55.24
N ASP A 129 15.84 3.99 55.42
CA ASP A 129 17.14 3.54 55.94
C ASP A 129 18.14 4.73 56.08
N PHE A 130 18.19 5.31 57.30
CA PHE A 130 19.35 5.68 58.15
C PHE A 130 19.22 6.98 58.96
#